data_AF-A0A7S4B9G7-F1
#
_entry.id   AF-A0A7S4B9G7-F1
#
_cell.length_a   1.000
_cell.length_b   1.000
_cell.length_c   1.000
_cell.angle_alpha   90.00
_cell.angle_beta   90.00
_cell.angle_gamma   90.00
#
_symmetry.space_group_name_H-M   'P 1'
#
loop_
_entity.id
_entity.type
_entity.pdbx_description
1 polymer ?
#
loop_
_entity_poly.entity_id
_entity_poly.type
_entity_poly.pdbx_seq_one_letter_code
_entity_poly.pdbx_strand_id
1 'polypeptide(L)'
;MQVDPSRVLFQAEKGCWPDWDMAFGRAFCRERYPPSRTLYRYLNSGVWMGRAAPAFELLTEMVAFTPGLDDQHVVSHMFVDAPERFALDYEARLFQSFQEEKGAVTAVAASDTSLASVRNVATNSSPLVLHFNGGSKKHFPKFKSHLLQGAVSRQPLCLAPNASVCTPSGALSLAQICGMKFTGVACT
;
A
#
# COMPACT_ATOMS: atom_id res chain seq x y z
N MET A 1 8.03 -7.08 11.10
CA MET A 1 6.59 -6.97 11.41
C MET A 1 6.01 -8.36 11.30
N GLN A 2 5.39 -8.87 12.36
CA GLN A 2 4.67 -10.15 12.32
C GLN A 2 3.18 -9.80 12.30
N VAL A 3 2.50 -10.22 11.23
CA VAL A 3 1.04 -10.09 11.10
C VAL A 3 0.46 -11.48 11.25
N ASP A 4 -0.60 -11.60 12.04
CA ASP A 4 -1.33 -12.86 12.18
C ASP A 4 -1.81 -13.34 10.78
N PRO A 5 -1.54 -14.59 10.39
CA PRO A 5 -1.98 -15.18 9.13
C PRO A 5 -3.47 -15.02 8.79
N SER A 6 -4.33 -14.91 9.80
CA SER A 6 -5.78 -14.74 9.65
C SER A 6 -6.19 -13.29 9.35
N ARG A 7 -5.26 -12.33 9.49
CA ARG A 7 -5.54 -10.90 9.29
C ARG A 7 -5.13 -10.42 7.91
N VAL A 8 -5.83 -9.38 7.46
CA VAL A 8 -5.43 -8.60 6.29
C VAL A 8 -4.72 -7.33 6.74
N LEU A 9 -3.50 -7.11 6.23
CA LEU A 9 -2.71 -5.93 6.53
C LEU A 9 -3.03 -4.81 5.54
N PHE A 10 -3.43 -3.66 6.05
CA PHE A 10 -3.65 -2.45 5.27
C PHE A 10 -2.55 -1.41 5.52
N GLN A 11 -2.37 -0.54 4.53
CA GLN A 11 -1.67 0.72 4.71
C GLN A 11 -2.35 1.56 5.79
N ALA A 12 -1.54 2.25 6.60
CA ALA A 12 -2.02 3.27 7.50
C ALA A 12 -1.75 4.68 6.93
N GLU A 13 -2.63 5.62 7.22
CA GLU A 13 -2.49 7.04 6.88
C GLU A 13 -2.81 7.97 8.06
N LYS A 14 -2.51 9.26 7.87
CA LYS A 14 -2.70 10.30 8.89
C LYS A 14 -4.10 10.91 8.89
N GLY A 15 -4.77 10.90 7.73
CA GLY A 15 -6.11 11.45 7.57
C GLY A 15 -7.18 10.39 7.76
N CYS A 16 -8.28 10.74 8.44
CA CYS A 16 -9.46 9.87 8.48
C CYS A 16 -10.38 10.25 7.33
N TRP A 17 -10.18 9.65 6.16
CA TRP A 17 -11.00 9.96 4.98
C TRP A 17 -11.83 8.73 4.59
N PRO A 18 -13.07 8.90 4.11
CA PRO A 18 -13.80 10.16 3.91
C PRO A 18 -14.56 10.67 5.15
N ASP A 19 -14.65 9.87 6.22
CA ASP A 19 -15.53 10.15 7.36
C ASP A 19 -15.28 11.50 8.04
N TRP A 20 -14.05 12.02 8.06
CA TRP A 20 -13.77 13.33 8.66
C TRP A 20 -14.51 14.48 8.00
N ASP A 21 -14.80 14.34 6.69
CA ASP A 21 -15.49 15.33 5.87
C ASP A 21 -17.01 15.11 5.83
N MET A 22 -17.50 13.97 6.34
CA MET A 22 -18.92 13.66 6.43
C MET A 22 -19.56 14.30 7.66
N ALA A 23 -20.88 14.55 7.56
CA ALA A 23 -21.67 14.98 8.71
C ALA A 23 -21.56 13.95 9.84
N PHE A 24 -21.15 14.39 11.02
CA PHE A 24 -20.92 13.56 12.23
C PHE A 24 -19.77 12.53 12.15
N GLY A 25 -19.12 12.33 11.01
CA GLY A 25 -18.06 11.31 10.87
C GLY A 25 -16.77 11.61 11.64
N ARG A 26 -16.58 12.85 12.13
CA ARG A 26 -15.47 13.18 13.06
C ARG A 26 -15.55 12.41 14.38
N ALA A 27 -16.74 12.13 14.89
CA ALA A 27 -16.90 11.31 16.10
C ALA A 27 -16.44 9.88 15.83
N PHE A 28 -16.82 9.32 14.67
CA PHE A 28 -16.32 8.01 14.21
C PHE A 28 -14.79 7.97 14.17
N CYS A 29 -14.15 8.94 13.52
CA CYS A 29 -12.68 9.02 13.45
C CYS A 29 -12.01 9.14 14.83
N ARG A 30 -12.59 9.92 15.74
CA ARG A 30 -11.97 10.21 17.05
C ARG A 30 -12.17 9.06 18.03
N GLU A 31 -13.37 8.53 18.10
CA GLU A 31 -13.83 7.67 19.20
C GLU A 31 -13.80 6.18 18.83
N ARG A 32 -14.04 5.84 17.56
CA ARG A 32 -14.22 4.44 17.14
C ARG A 32 -12.95 3.80 16.61
N TYR A 33 -12.08 4.58 15.95
CA TYR A 33 -10.78 4.09 15.51
C TYR A 33 -9.87 3.75 16.71
N PRO A 34 -9.21 2.58 16.73
CA PRO A 34 -8.23 2.26 17.76
C PRO A 34 -7.11 3.32 17.87
N PRO A 35 -6.51 3.51 19.07
CA PRO A 35 -5.38 4.40 19.22
C PRO A 35 -4.14 3.87 18.49
N SER A 36 -3.34 4.77 17.92
CA SER A 36 -2.05 4.45 17.29
C SER A 36 -0.89 5.06 18.09
N ARG A 37 0.28 4.43 17.99
CA ARG A 37 1.54 4.93 18.56
C ARG A 37 2.23 5.95 17.66
N THR A 38 1.75 6.12 16.43
CA THR A 38 2.28 7.07 15.45
C THR A 38 1.16 7.98 14.94
N LEU A 39 1.51 8.93 14.08
CA LEU A 39 0.52 9.75 13.37
C LEU A 39 -0.28 8.96 12.33
N TYR A 40 0.22 7.80 11.89
CA TYR A 40 -0.54 6.89 11.04
C TYR A 40 -1.52 6.15 11.94
N ARG A 41 -2.80 6.48 11.87
CA ARG A 41 -3.85 5.91 12.73
C ARG A 41 -4.98 5.30 11.92
N TYR A 42 -5.26 5.88 10.77
CA TYR A 42 -6.43 5.53 9.97
C TYR A 42 -6.03 4.56 8.87
N LEU A 43 -6.96 3.73 8.44
CA LEU A 43 -6.75 2.79 7.35
C LEU A 43 -6.61 3.57 6.03
N ASN A 44 -5.77 3.13 5.11
CA ASN A 44 -5.82 3.50 3.69
C ASN A 44 -6.10 2.25 2.82
N SER A 45 -7.14 2.27 1.99
CA SER A 45 -7.58 1.12 1.19
C SER A 45 -6.73 0.88 -0.06
N GLY A 46 -5.95 1.85 -0.50
CA GLY A 46 -5.28 1.79 -1.80
C GLY A 46 -4.10 0.80 -1.86
N VAL A 47 -3.58 0.36 -0.71
CA VAL A 47 -2.60 -0.72 -0.64
C VAL A 47 -2.84 -1.61 0.57
N TRP A 48 -2.90 -2.92 0.35
CA TRP A 48 -3.03 -3.93 1.39
C TRP A 48 -2.45 -5.27 0.93
N MET A 49 -2.27 -6.19 1.87
CA MET A 49 -1.82 -7.56 1.60
C MET A 49 -2.37 -8.53 2.66
N GLY A 50 -2.55 -9.78 2.29
CA GLY A 50 -3.00 -10.83 3.21
C GLY A 50 -2.85 -12.20 2.60
N ARG A 51 -3.15 -13.25 3.38
CA ARG A 51 -3.29 -14.59 2.82
C ARG A 51 -4.54 -14.66 1.95
N ALA A 52 -4.50 -15.53 0.95
CA ALA A 52 -5.57 -15.62 -0.05
C ALA A 52 -6.96 -15.85 0.58
N ALA A 53 -7.08 -16.72 1.58
CA ALA A 53 -8.36 -17.00 2.23
C ALA A 53 -8.99 -15.77 2.94
N PRO A 54 -8.33 -15.12 3.94
CA PRO A 54 -8.92 -13.94 4.58
C PRO A 54 -9.06 -12.75 3.63
N ALA A 55 -8.19 -12.61 2.63
CA ALA A 55 -8.32 -11.61 1.58
C ALA A 55 -9.58 -11.84 0.72
N PHE A 56 -9.84 -13.09 0.34
CA PHE A 56 -11.01 -13.46 -0.47
C PHE A 56 -12.32 -13.28 0.30
N GLU A 57 -12.35 -13.68 1.57
CA GLU A 57 -13.49 -13.43 2.47
C GLU A 57 -13.79 -11.93 2.56
N LEU A 58 -12.77 -11.11 2.85
CA LEU A 58 -12.91 -9.65 2.90
C LEU A 58 -13.47 -9.07 1.60
N LEU A 59 -12.90 -9.46 0.45
CA LEU A 59 -13.37 -8.99 -0.85
C LEU A 59 -14.81 -9.42 -1.17
N THR A 60 -15.19 -10.64 -0.77
CA THR A 60 -16.54 -11.16 -0.96
C THR A 60 -17.55 -10.35 -0.17
N GLU A 61 -17.24 -10.02 1.08
CA GLU A 61 -18.07 -9.14 1.91
C GLU A 61 -18.16 -7.75 1.30
N MET A 62 -17.03 -7.14 0.93
CA MET A 62 -17.04 -5.80 0.30
C MET A 62 -17.94 -5.76 -0.95
N VAL A 63 -17.83 -6.75 -1.84
CA VAL A 63 -18.67 -6.81 -3.05
C VAL A 63 -20.15 -7.02 -2.73
N ALA A 64 -20.47 -7.85 -1.73
CA ALA A 64 -21.83 -8.16 -1.36
C ALA A 64 -22.57 -6.96 -0.75
N PHE A 65 -21.86 -6.11 0.01
CA PHE A 65 -22.50 -5.01 0.73
C PHE A 65 -22.57 -3.71 -0.07
N THR A 66 -21.68 -3.47 -1.05
CA THR A 66 -21.42 -2.07 -1.45
C THR A 66 -21.14 -1.78 -2.93
N PRO A 67 -22.02 -2.14 -3.89
CA PRO A 67 -21.94 -1.56 -5.24
C PRO A 67 -22.08 -0.03 -5.19
N GLY A 68 -21.04 0.70 -5.60
CA GLY A 68 -21.08 2.16 -5.75
C GLY A 68 -20.73 2.99 -4.52
N LEU A 69 -20.34 2.37 -3.40
CA LEU A 69 -19.77 3.11 -2.26
C LEU A 69 -18.25 3.23 -2.41
N ASP A 70 -17.70 4.24 -1.72
CA ASP A 70 -16.27 4.47 -1.61
C ASP A 70 -15.59 3.32 -0.85
N ASP A 71 -14.63 2.65 -1.50
CA ASP A 71 -13.97 1.45 -0.98
C ASP A 71 -13.27 1.72 0.36
N GLN A 72 -12.65 2.90 0.49
CA GLN A 72 -12.00 3.37 1.70
C GLN A 72 -12.99 3.50 2.85
N HIS A 73 -14.16 4.11 2.64
CA HIS A 73 -15.21 4.20 3.64
C HIS A 73 -15.65 2.81 4.11
N VAL A 74 -15.95 1.90 3.18
CA VAL A 74 -16.46 0.57 3.50
C VAL A 74 -15.48 -0.20 4.38
N VAL A 75 -14.23 -0.33 3.95
CA VAL A 75 -13.25 -1.13 4.71
C VAL A 75 -12.83 -0.45 6.02
N SER A 76 -12.93 0.88 6.11
CA SER A 76 -12.71 1.62 7.36
C SER A 76 -13.74 1.26 8.42
N HIS A 77 -15.01 1.16 8.04
CA HIS A 77 -16.08 0.76 8.96
C HIS A 77 -15.96 -0.71 9.33
N MET A 78 -15.66 -1.60 8.38
CA MET A 78 -15.37 -3.02 8.68
C MET A 78 -14.20 -3.18 9.65
N PHE A 79 -13.13 -2.38 9.50
CA PHE A 79 -11.99 -2.37 10.41
C PHE A 79 -12.39 -1.95 11.82
N VAL A 80 -13.18 -0.89 11.94
CA VAL A 80 -13.64 -0.39 13.24
C VAL A 80 -14.57 -1.38 13.93
N ASP A 81 -15.42 -2.09 13.18
CA ASP A 81 -16.37 -3.06 13.73
C ASP A 81 -15.71 -4.39 14.12
N ALA A 82 -14.67 -4.82 13.39
CA ALA A 82 -13.99 -6.10 13.60
C ALA A 82 -12.45 -5.97 13.51
N PRO A 83 -11.80 -5.17 14.38
CA PRO A 83 -10.38 -4.83 14.27
C PRO A 83 -9.44 -6.05 14.38
N GLU A 84 -9.90 -7.16 14.97
CA GLU A 84 -9.17 -8.42 15.06
C GLU A 84 -8.96 -9.13 13.72
N ARG A 85 -9.71 -8.77 12.66
CA ARG A 85 -9.55 -9.28 11.29
C ARG A 85 -8.50 -8.50 10.48
N PHE A 86 -8.03 -7.38 11.02
CA PHE A 86 -7.17 -6.45 10.29
C PHE A 86 -5.87 -6.19 11.05
N ALA A 87 -4.86 -5.77 10.30
CA ALA A 87 -3.68 -5.11 10.84
C ALA A 87 -3.46 -3.82 10.04
N LEU A 88 -2.96 -2.78 10.68
CA LEU A 88 -2.52 -1.56 9.99
C LEU A 88 -0.99 -1.42 10.12
N ASP A 89 -0.34 -1.03 9.04
CA ASP A 89 1.09 -0.70 9.04
C ASP A 89 1.33 0.69 9.66
N TYR A 90 1.08 0.80 10.98
CA TYR A 90 1.16 2.04 11.74
C TYR A 90 2.55 2.70 11.70
N GLU A 91 3.61 1.98 11.36
CA GLU A 91 4.97 2.52 11.32
C GLU A 91 5.48 2.78 9.90
N ALA A 92 4.61 2.64 8.88
CA ALA A 92 4.98 2.75 7.48
C ALA A 92 6.20 1.88 7.13
N ARG A 93 6.27 0.65 7.66
CA ARG A 93 7.39 -0.28 7.43
C ARG A 93 7.34 -0.90 6.04
N LEU A 94 6.14 -1.10 5.49
CA LEU A 94 5.91 -1.61 4.15
C LEU A 94 5.29 -0.54 3.25
N PHE A 95 4.32 0.22 3.76
CA PHE A 95 3.47 1.08 2.95
C PHE A 95 3.60 2.55 3.37
N GLN A 96 3.94 3.43 2.43
CA GLN A 96 4.01 4.88 2.68
C GLN A 96 2.85 5.61 2.03
N SER A 97 1.98 6.21 2.84
CA SER A 97 0.97 7.16 2.39
C SER A 97 1.62 8.54 2.27
N PHE A 98 1.46 9.21 1.13
CA PHE A 98 2.07 10.53 0.89
C PHE A 98 1.11 11.71 1.09
N GLN A 99 -0.17 11.43 1.32
CA GLN A 99 -1.12 12.45 1.73
C GLN A 99 -0.68 13.07 3.05
N GLU A 100 -0.66 14.41 3.11
CA GLU A 100 -0.22 15.20 4.27
C GLU A 100 1.24 14.98 4.72
N GLU A 101 2.10 14.51 3.81
CA GLU A 101 3.50 14.25 4.12
C GLU A 101 4.37 15.52 4.07
N LYS A 102 4.35 16.27 5.18
CA LYS A 102 5.09 17.55 5.36
C LYS A 102 6.59 17.36 5.62
N GLY A 103 7.29 16.68 4.72
CA GLY A 103 8.75 16.51 4.79
C GLY A 103 9.25 15.35 5.67
N ALA A 104 8.35 14.53 6.20
CA ALA A 104 8.71 13.33 6.96
C ALA A 104 9.24 12.17 6.09
N VAL A 105 9.24 12.33 4.77
CA VAL A 105 9.72 11.31 3.83
C VAL A 105 10.84 11.86 2.97
N THR A 106 11.99 11.20 3.05
CA THR A 106 13.24 11.58 2.38
C THR A 106 13.70 10.50 1.42
N ALA A 107 14.26 10.91 0.29
CA ALA A 107 14.89 10.01 -0.65
C ALA A 107 16.33 9.71 -0.19
N VAL A 108 16.70 8.43 -0.13
CA VAL A 108 18.03 7.97 0.31
C VAL A 108 18.79 7.48 -0.91
N ALA A 109 19.93 8.10 -1.22
CA ALA A 109 20.74 7.72 -2.37
C ALA A 109 21.29 6.29 -2.23
N ALA A 110 21.59 5.66 -3.36
CA ALA A 110 22.29 4.38 -3.36
C ALA A 110 23.69 4.54 -2.75
N SER A 111 24.20 3.46 -2.16
CA SER A 111 25.56 3.33 -1.66
C SER A 111 26.22 2.08 -2.27
N ASP A 112 27.48 1.82 -1.92
CA ASP A 112 28.16 0.58 -2.34
C ASP A 112 27.47 -0.69 -1.83
N THR A 113 26.63 -0.58 -0.78
CA THR A 113 26.00 -1.72 -0.11
C THR A 113 24.47 -1.70 -0.16
N SER A 114 23.86 -0.66 -0.75
CA SER A 114 22.40 -0.48 -0.74
C SER A 114 21.89 0.23 -1.99
N LEU A 115 20.74 -0.21 -2.50
CA LEU A 115 20.02 0.50 -3.56
C LEU A 115 19.45 1.83 -3.05
N ALA A 116 19.13 2.73 -3.98
CA ALA A 116 18.35 3.92 -3.64
C ALA A 116 17.01 3.50 -3.04
N SER A 117 16.59 4.21 -2.00
CA SER A 117 15.38 3.90 -1.25
C SER A 117 14.68 5.17 -0.78
N VAL A 118 13.58 4.99 -0.07
CA VAL A 118 12.86 6.05 0.61
C VAL A 118 12.86 5.75 2.10
N ARG A 119 13.04 6.78 2.93
CA ARG A 119 12.99 6.68 4.38
C ARG A 119 11.91 7.59 4.93
N ASN A 120 11.09 7.04 5.81
CA ASN A 120 10.22 7.81 6.68
C ASN A 120 11.02 8.18 7.94
N VAL A 121 11.31 9.47 8.13
CA VAL A 121 12.11 9.94 9.27
C VAL A 121 11.31 9.94 10.57
N ALA A 122 9.98 10.05 10.49
CA ALA A 122 9.13 10.09 11.68
C ALA A 122 8.99 8.71 12.35
N THR A 123 8.97 7.64 11.57
CA THR A 123 8.88 6.26 12.06
C THR A 123 10.20 5.49 11.95
N ASN A 124 11.24 6.13 11.39
CA ASN A 124 12.52 5.52 11.10
C ASN A 124 12.41 4.23 10.25
N SER A 125 11.48 4.20 9.30
CA SER A 125 11.22 3.05 8.44
C SER A 125 11.71 3.28 7.00
N SER A 126 11.86 2.20 6.26
CA SER A 126 12.19 2.20 4.82
C SER A 126 11.09 1.47 4.04
N PRO A 127 9.98 2.14 3.69
CA PRO A 127 8.82 1.52 3.03
C PRO A 127 9.16 0.98 1.64
N LEU A 128 8.43 -0.07 1.23
CA LEU A 128 8.59 -0.75 -0.06
C LEU A 128 7.59 -0.26 -1.12
N VAL A 129 6.36 0.05 -0.69
CA VAL A 129 5.32 0.59 -1.58
C VAL A 129 5.07 2.05 -1.23
N LEU A 130 5.17 2.91 -2.25
CA LEU A 130 4.92 4.33 -2.13
C LEU A 130 3.56 4.65 -2.77
N HIS A 131 2.58 4.98 -1.95
CA HIS A 131 1.24 5.33 -2.41
C HIS A 131 1.08 6.85 -2.42
N PHE A 132 1.04 7.43 -3.62
CA PHE A 132 0.83 8.87 -3.85
C PHE A 132 -0.66 9.23 -3.86
N ASN A 133 -1.34 8.92 -2.76
CA ASN A 133 -2.77 9.16 -2.55
C ASN A 133 -3.12 10.66 -2.48
N GLY A 134 -4.39 10.97 -2.72
CA GLY A 134 -4.93 12.32 -2.67
C GLY A 134 -4.14 13.33 -3.53
N GLY A 135 -3.77 14.45 -2.92
CA GLY A 135 -3.08 15.59 -3.55
C GLY A 135 -1.55 15.42 -3.70
N SER A 136 -1.02 14.24 -3.37
CA SER A 136 0.43 14.00 -3.32
C SER A 136 1.05 13.51 -4.64
N LYS A 137 0.24 13.29 -5.69
CA LYS A 137 0.68 12.80 -7.02
C LYS A 137 1.83 13.60 -7.64
N LYS A 138 1.90 14.90 -7.35
CA LYS A 138 3.00 15.79 -7.79
C LYS A 138 4.39 15.35 -7.30
N HIS A 139 4.48 14.56 -6.23
CA HIS A 139 5.74 14.05 -5.70
C HIS A 139 6.24 12.80 -6.44
N PHE A 140 5.37 12.09 -7.15
CA PHE A 140 5.71 10.83 -7.84
C PHE A 140 6.91 10.95 -8.79
N PRO A 141 7.01 11.96 -9.68
CA PRO A 141 8.15 12.08 -10.58
C PRO A 141 9.49 12.19 -9.86
N LYS A 142 9.55 12.92 -8.75
CA LYS A 142 10.77 13.08 -7.93
C LYS A 142 11.25 11.73 -7.39
N PHE A 143 10.35 10.99 -6.74
CA PHE A 143 10.70 9.71 -6.11
C PHE A 143 10.94 8.60 -7.14
N LYS A 144 10.18 8.57 -8.24
CA LYS A 144 10.43 7.68 -9.37
C LYS A 144 11.84 7.89 -9.93
N SER A 145 12.20 9.13 -10.27
CA SER A 145 13.52 9.44 -10.81
C SER A 145 14.63 9.05 -9.83
N HIS A 146 14.47 9.34 -8.54
CA HIS A 146 15.44 8.96 -7.52
C HIS A 146 15.66 7.44 -7.43
N LEU A 147 14.57 6.66 -7.32
CA LEU A 147 14.64 5.21 -7.21
C LEU A 147 15.19 4.56 -8.48
N LEU A 148 14.85 5.09 -9.66
CA LEU A 148 15.37 4.59 -10.93
C LEU A 148 16.84 4.98 -11.16
N GLN A 149 17.26 6.22 -10.87
CA GLN A 149 18.66 6.65 -11.04
C GLN A 149 19.61 5.85 -10.16
N GLY A 150 19.20 5.52 -8.93
CA GLY A 150 19.97 4.61 -8.07
C GLY A 150 20.04 3.17 -8.59
N ALA A 151 19.15 2.77 -9.49
CA ALA A 151 19.21 1.49 -10.17
C ALA A 151 20.10 1.55 -11.41
N VAL A 152 19.93 2.57 -12.26
CA VAL A 152 20.67 2.71 -13.54
C VAL A 152 22.18 2.87 -13.30
N SER A 153 22.61 3.42 -12.15
CA SER A 153 24.04 3.57 -11.88
C SER A 153 24.79 2.26 -11.67
N ARG A 154 24.12 1.11 -11.40
CA ARG A 154 24.83 -0.19 -11.21
C ARG A 154 24.15 -1.48 -11.70
N GLN A 155 22.89 -1.52 -12.15
CA GLN A 155 22.29 -2.67 -12.88
C GLN A 155 20.84 -2.38 -13.30
N PRO A 156 20.31 -2.94 -14.43
CA PRO A 156 18.91 -2.76 -14.77
C PRO A 156 18.00 -3.27 -13.64
N LEU A 157 17.01 -2.44 -13.27
CA LEU A 157 16.06 -2.72 -12.19
C LEU A 157 15.08 -3.84 -12.60
N CYS A 158 15.56 -5.09 -12.64
CA CYS A 158 14.69 -6.24 -12.48
C CYS A 158 14.52 -6.44 -10.97
N LEU A 159 13.39 -6.00 -10.42
CA LEU A 159 13.07 -6.16 -8.98
C LEU A 159 13.00 -7.63 -8.54
N ALA A 160 12.97 -8.56 -9.49
CA ALA A 160 13.29 -9.97 -9.29
C ALA A 160 13.63 -10.60 -10.65
N PRO A 161 14.91 -10.67 -11.06
CA PRO A 161 15.30 -11.23 -12.35
C PRO A 161 14.94 -12.71 -12.47
N ASN A 162 14.77 -13.38 -11.32
CA ASN A 162 14.41 -14.78 -11.20
C ASN A 162 12.94 -14.99 -10.76
N ALA A 163 12.14 -13.92 -10.60
CA ALA A 163 10.72 -14.12 -10.33
C ALA A 163 10.05 -14.68 -11.57
N SER A 164 9.27 -15.73 -11.34
CA SER A 164 8.40 -16.30 -12.35
C SER A 164 6.98 -16.39 -11.83
N VAL A 165 6.03 -16.24 -12.74
CA VAL A 165 4.62 -16.56 -12.50
C VAL A 165 4.36 -17.92 -13.14
N CYS A 166 3.87 -18.87 -12.36
CA CYS A 166 3.42 -20.15 -12.89
C CYS A 166 2.07 -19.98 -13.58
N THR A 167 2.01 -20.30 -14.87
CA THR A 167 0.78 -20.42 -15.65
C THR A 167 0.48 -21.89 -15.92
N PRO A 168 -0.73 -22.25 -16.38
CA PRO A 168 -1.02 -23.60 -16.85
C PRO A 168 -0.10 -24.10 -17.97
N SER A 169 0.56 -23.18 -18.68
CA SER A 169 1.50 -23.45 -19.77
C SER A 169 2.99 -23.41 -19.36
N GLY A 170 3.30 -23.17 -18.08
CA GLY A 170 4.67 -23.18 -17.54
C GLY A 170 5.03 -21.94 -16.72
N ALA A 171 6.30 -21.82 -16.31
CA ALA A 171 6.79 -20.64 -15.60
C ALA A 171 7.18 -19.52 -16.59
N LEU A 172 6.54 -18.35 -16.46
CA LEU A 172 6.94 -17.14 -17.18
C LEU A 172 7.82 -16.29 -16.28
N SER A 173 9.06 -16.02 -16.71
CA SER A 173 9.94 -15.06 -16.04
C SER A 173 9.41 -13.64 -16.17
N LEU A 174 9.73 -12.80 -15.18
CA LEU A 174 9.40 -11.38 -15.21
C LEU A 174 9.95 -10.68 -16.46
N ALA A 175 11.11 -11.13 -16.97
CA ALA A 175 11.70 -10.62 -18.21
C ALA A 175 10.82 -10.90 -19.45
N GLN A 176 10.19 -12.08 -19.52
CA GLN A 176 9.23 -12.40 -20.58
C GLN A 176 7.96 -11.55 -20.47
N ILE A 177 7.50 -11.28 -19.25
CA ILE A 177 6.30 -10.47 -18.98
C ILE A 177 6.54 -8.99 -19.37
N CYS A 178 7.70 -8.42 -19.03
CA CYS A 178 8.03 -7.03 -19.33
C CYS A 178 8.24 -6.75 -20.84
N GLY A 179 8.51 -7.79 -21.65
CA GLY A 179 8.70 -7.67 -23.10
C GLY A 179 7.44 -7.86 -23.95
N MET A 180 6.30 -8.23 -23.35
CA MET A 180 5.06 -8.50 -24.08
C MET A 180 4.32 -7.21 -24.41
N LYS A 181 4.05 -6.98 -25.70
CA LYS A 181 2.95 -6.10 -26.12
C LYS A 181 1.65 -6.84 -25.80
N PHE A 182 0.89 -6.35 -24.81
CA PHE A 182 -0.46 -6.86 -24.57
C PHE A 182 -1.37 -6.44 -25.73
N THR A 183 -1.42 -7.25 -26.77
CA THR A 183 -2.56 -7.25 -27.70
C THR A 183 -3.64 -8.09 -27.03
N GLY A 184 -4.80 -7.46 -26.80
CA GLY A 184 -5.88 -7.99 -25.97
C GLY A 184 -6.24 -9.44 -26.30
N VAL A 185 -6.29 -10.27 -25.27
CA VAL A 185 -6.94 -11.58 -25.34
C VAL A 185 -8.26 -11.42 -24.60
N ALA A 186 -9.37 -11.55 -25.34
CA ALA A 186 -10.71 -11.59 -24.79
C ALA A 186 -10.86 -12.83 -23.89
N CYS A 187 -11.41 -12.64 -22.69
CA CYS A 187 -11.85 -13.74 -21.85
C CYS A 187 -13.15 -14.33 -22.45
N THR A 188 -13.18 -15.64 -22.68
CA THR A 188 -14.43 -16.43 -22.78
C THR A 188 -14.80 -16.94 -21.41
#